data_AF-A0A8D4BE95-F1
#
_entry.id   AF-A0A8D4BE95-F1
#
_cell.length_a   1.000
_cell.length_b   1.000
_cell.length_c   1.000
_cell.angle_alpha   90.00
_cell.angle_beta   90.00
_cell.angle_gamma   90.00
#
_symmetry.space_group_name_H-M   'P 1'
#
loop_
_entity.id
_entity.type
_entity.pdbx_description
1 polymer ?
#
loop_
_entity_poly.entity_id
_entity_poly.type
_entity_poly.pdbx_seq_one_letter_code
_entity_poly.pdbx_strand_id
1 'polypeptide(L)'
;MKFFVAPDDTSAGLALQTGPERAFGSLSFGNFDPEEAVVEWEWLLAGGSFEELVEAGEPRIIAGLDDEGCVVFAISPRLSSALAEATHSRLSDVAASWTQLRAEDGEVIDTEITDVIVGDLAALVTSARRQNQSVYCWVA
;
A
#
# COMPACT_ATOMS: atom_id res chain seq x y z
N MET A 1 -4.64 -9.81 -0.10
CA MET A 1 -4.77 -8.40 0.36
C MET A 1 -5.59 -7.59 -0.64
N LYS A 2 -6.16 -6.45 -0.22
CA LYS A 2 -6.88 -5.53 -1.11
C LYS A 2 -6.60 -4.07 -0.74
N PHE A 3 -6.15 -3.28 -1.71
CA PHE A 3 -6.07 -1.82 -1.57
C PHE A 3 -7.39 -1.20 -1.99
N PHE A 4 -7.91 -0.25 -1.21
CA PHE A 4 -9.20 0.36 -1.45
C PHE A 4 -9.23 1.83 -1.03
N VAL A 5 -10.19 2.58 -1.56
CA VAL A 5 -10.35 4.00 -1.28
C VAL A 5 -11.49 4.21 -0.28
N ALA A 6 -11.27 5.01 0.75
CA ALA A 6 -12.31 5.42 1.68
C ALA A 6 -12.17 6.92 2.03
N PRO A 7 -13.28 7.60 2.40
CA PRO A 7 -13.24 9.03 2.73
C PRO A 7 -12.48 9.33 4.03
N ASP A 8 -12.47 8.39 4.98
CA ASP A 8 -11.86 8.55 6.29
C ASP A 8 -11.59 7.19 6.95
N ASP A 9 -10.81 7.22 8.03
CA ASP A 9 -10.41 6.04 8.81
C ASP A 9 -11.61 5.29 9.41
N THR A 10 -12.68 6.02 9.77
CA THR A 10 -13.88 5.39 10.35
C THR A 10 -14.56 4.51 9.31
N SER A 11 -14.71 5.04 8.10
CA SER A 11 -15.29 4.32 6.95
C SER A 11 -14.42 3.14 6.53
N ALA A 12 -13.09 3.30 6.55
CA ALA A 12 -12.15 2.23 6.25
C ALA A 12 -12.24 1.08 7.27
N GLY A 13 -12.34 1.38 8.56
CA GLY A 13 -12.46 0.37 9.62
C GLY A 13 -13.69 -0.52 9.49
N LEU A 14 -14.78 -0.05 8.87
CA LEU A 14 -15.97 -0.87 8.60
C LEU A 14 -15.71 -2.02 7.61
N ALA A 15 -14.66 -1.92 6.80
CA ALA A 15 -14.26 -2.97 5.86
C ALA A 15 -13.63 -4.18 6.56
N LEU A 16 -13.21 -4.06 7.83
CA LEU A 16 -12.44 -5.10 8.56
C LEU A 16 -13.06 -6.50 8.42
N GLN A 17 -14.36 -6.64 8.71
CA GLN A 17 -15.02 -7.94 8.80
C GLN A 17 -15.65 -8.41 7.49
N THR A 18 -15.92 -7.51 6.55
CA THR A 18 -16.69 -7.83 5.33
C THR A 18 -15.91 -7.64 4.04
N GLY A 19 -14.69 -7.11 4.14
CA GLY A 19 -13.87 -6.66 3.02
C GLY A 19 -14.41 -5.39 2.35
N PRO A 20 -13.61 -4.75 1.48
CA PRO A 20 -13.98 -3.48 0.85
C PRO A 20 -14.96 -3.61 -0.34
N GLU A 21 -15.16 -4.81 -0.90
CA GLU A 21 -15.82 -5.02 -2.20
C GLU A 21 -17.28 -4.56 -2.29
N ARG A 22 -18.00 -4.51 -1.16
CA ARG A 22 -19.39 -4.06 -1.14
C ARG A 22 -19.53 -2.54 -1.15
N ALA A 23 -18.50 -1.80 -0.76
CA ALA A 23 -18.57 -0.38 -0.47
C ALA A 23 -17.58 0.47 -1.28
N PHE A 24 -16.47 -0.10 -1.74
CA PHE A 24 -15.35 0.65 -2.30
C PHE A 24 -14.76 -0.01 -3.56
N GLY A 25 -14.21 0.81 -4.46
CA GLY A 25 -13.35 0.30 -5.52
C GLY A 25 -12.05 -0.24 -4.91
N SER A 26 -11.67 -1.46 -5.26
CA SER A 26 -10.49 -2.12 -4.69
C SER A 26 -9.62 -2.82 -5.73
N LEU A 27 -8.31 -2.79 -5.51
CA LEU A 27 -7.32 -3.59 -6.22
C LEU A 27 -6.94 -4.79 -5.37
N SER A 28 -6.98 -5.98 -5.96
CA SER A 28 -6.58 -7.22 -5.28
C SER A 28 -5.16 -7.60 -5.70
N PHE A 29 -4.28 -7.73 -4.73
CA PHE A 29 -2.94 -8.27 -4.93
C PHE A 29 -2.73 -9.49 -4.02
N GLY A 30 -1.68 -10.26 -4.31
CA GLY A 30 -1.26 -11.38 -3.49
C GLY A 30 0.24 -11.60 -3.63
N ASN A 31 0.78 -12.55 -2.85
CA ASN A 31 2.17 -13.01 -2.93
C ASN A 31 3.24 -12.09 -2.31
N PHE A 32 2.87 -11.21 -1.37
CA PHE A 32 3.80 -10.45 -0.53
C PHE A 32 3.09 -9.98 0.75
N ASP A 33 3.85 -9.48 1.73
CA ASP A 33 3.29 -8.80 2.90
C ASP A 33 2.99 -7.33 2.56
N PRO A 34 1.71 -6.90 2.55
CA PRO A 34 1.36 -5.52 2.25
C PRO A 34 1.83 -4.51 3.29
N GLU A 35 1.96 -4.90 4.56
CA GLU A 35 2.36 -3.98 5.63
C GLU A 35 3.83 -3.59 5.45
N GLU A 36 4.67 -4.58 5.17
CA GLU A 36 6.07 -4.37 4.85
C GLU A 36 6.24 -3.63 3.51
N ALA A 37 5.52 -4.06 2.47
CA ALA A 37 5.66 -3.49 1.13
C ALA A 37 5.36 -1.98 1.07
N VAL A 38 4.36 -1.49 1.81
CA VAL A 38 4.09 -0.04 1.83
C VAL A 38 5.20 0.75 2.53
N VAL A 39 5.87 0.18 3.52
CA VAL A 39 7.01 0.83 4.18
C VAL A 39 8.20 0.87 3.22
N GLU A 40 8.47 -0.23 2.52
CA GLU A 40 9.53 -0.29 1.50
C GLU A 40 9.27 0.66 0.33
N TRP A 41 8.03 0.72 -0.17
CA TRP A 41 7.69 1.67 -1.23
C TRP A 41 7.84 3.11 -0.77
N GLU A 42 7.46 3.43 0.47
CA GLU A 42 7.69 4.77 1.02
C GLU A 42 9.18 5.10 1.10
N TRP A 43 9.98 4.17 1.61
CA TRP A 43 11.42 4.31 1.64
C TRP A 43 12.00 4.55 0.23
N LEU A 44 11.62 3.73 -0.75
CA LEU A 44 12.11 3.80 -2.12
C LEU A 44 11.65 5.07 -2.87
N LEU A 45 10.43 5.55 -2.62
CA LEU A 45 9.85 6.71 -3.32
C LEU A 45 10.16 8.04 -2.63
N ALA A 46 10.03 8.10 -1.30
CA ALA A 46 10.07 9.31 -0.51
C ALA A 46 11.32 9.44 0.37
N GLY A 47 12.15 8.39 0.47
CA GLY A 47 13.38 8.34 1.27
C GLY A 47 13.14 8.03 2.75
N GLY A 48 14.16 8.22 3.60
CA GLY A 48 14.20 7.76 4.99
C GLY A 48 14.88 6.41 5.13
N SER A 49 14.81 5.77 6.30
CA SER A 49 15.13 4.35 6.46
C SER A 49 13.87 3.54 6.75
N PHE A 50 13.92 2.24 6.45
CA PHE A 50 12.85 1.31 6.78
C PHE A 50 12.61 1.29 8.30
N GLU A 51 13.68 1.24 9.09
CA GLU A 51 13.61 1.23 10.56
C GLU A 51 12.99 2.51 11.11
N GLU A 52 13.33 3.68 10.57
CA GLU A 52 12.74 4.96 10.99
C GLU A 52 11.22 5.00 10.77
N LEU A 53 10.74 4.42 9.66
CA LEU A 53 9.32 4.36 9.34
C LEU A 53 8.57 3.39 10.27
N VAL A 54 9.17 2.22 10.54
CA VAL A 54 8.61 1.25 11.49
C VAL A 54 8.58 1.82 12.90
N GLU A 55 9.64 2.50 13.35
CA GLU A 55 9.68 3.16 14.65
C GLU A 55 8.66 4.31 14.76
N ALA A 56 8.34 4.96 13.64
CA ALA A 56 7.26 5.95 13.56
C ALA A 56 5.85 5.34 13.59
N GLY A 57 5.74 4.01 13.53
CA GLY A 57 4.47 3.28 13.56
C GLY A 57 3.78 3.17 12.21
N GLU A 58 4.53 3.16 11.11
CA GLU A 58 4.01 2.89 9.77
C GLU A 58 4.06 1.38 9.43
N PRO A 59 3.05 0.86 8.69
CA PRO A 59 1.83 1.55 8.33
C PRO A 59 0.89 1.71 9.52
N ARG A 60 0.15 2.82 9.54
CA ARG A 60 -0.79 3.08 10.62
C ARG A 60 -2.00 2.14 10.58
N ILE A 61 -2.09 1.23 11.55
CA ILE A 61 -3.23 0.33 11.71
C ILE A 61 -4.49 1.10 12.13
N ILE A 62 -5.58 0.88 11.41
CA ILE A 62 -6.89 1.52 11.62
C ILE A 62 -7.86 0.58 12.35
N ALA A 63 -7.81 -0.72 12.05
CA ALA A 63 -8.64 -1.73 12.69
C ALA A 63 -7.98 -3.11 12.61
N GLY A 64 -8.29 -4.01 13.55
CA GLY A 64 -7.82 -5.41 13.50
C GLY A 64 -6.67 -5.79 14.44
N LEU A 65 -6.22 -4.89 15.32
CA LEU A 65 -5.15 -5.18 16.30
C LEU A 65 -5.44 -6.40 17.21
N ASP A 66 -6.73 -6.67 17.45
CA ASP A 66 -7.21 -7.75 18.33
C ASP A 66 -7.91 -8.89 17.56
N ASP A 67 -7.96 -8.83 16.22
CA ASP A 67 -8.66 -9.79 15.36
C ASP A 67 -7.64 -10.79 14.78
N GLU A 68 -7.92 -12.10 14.89
CA GLU A 68 -6.95 -13.18 14.61
C GLU A 68 -6.58 -13.37 13.12
N GLY A 69 -6.83 -12.37 12.25
CA GLY A 69 -6.37 -12.45 10.86
C GLY A 69 -6.76 -11.30 9.95
N CYS A 70 -7.77 -10.50 10.31
CA CYS A 70 -8.14 -9.34 9.51
C CYS A 70 -7.46 -8.07 10.03
N VAL A 71 -6.82 -7.30 9.15
CA VAL A 71 -6.28 -5.98 9.48
C VAL A 71 -6.65 -4.97 8.40
N VAL A 72 -6.92 -3.73 8.84
CA VAL A 72 -7.05 -2.56 7.97
C VAL A 72 -6.01 -1.55 8.40
N PHE A 73 -5.17 -1.11 7.47
CA PHE A 73 -4.18 -0.06 7.70
C PHE A 73 -4.25 1.03 6.64
N ALA A 74 -3.79 2.22 6.98
CA ALA A 74 -3.73 3.37 6.07
C ALA A 74 -2.37 3.47 5.38
N ILE A 75 -2.37 3.85 4.11
CA ILE A 75 -1.15 4.33 3.45
C ILE A 75 -0.83 5.71 4.00
N SER A 76 0.43 5.96 4.34
CA SER A 76 0.86 7.25 4.87
C SER A 76 0.57 8.40 3.87
N PRO A 77 0.29 9.62 4.34
CA PRO A 77 0.16 10.78 3.46
C PRO A 77 1.41 11.06 2.62
N ARG A 78 2.58 10.66 3.12
CA ARG A 78 3.88 10.83 2.47
C ARG A 78 4.02 9.89 1.28
N LEU A 79 3.77 8.59 1.48
CA LEU A 79 3.73 7.61 0.39
C LEU A 79 2.64 7.97 -0.64
N SER A 80 1.44 8.35 -0.17
CA SER A 80 0.35 8.80 -1.04
C SER A 80 0.77 9.98 -1.94
N SER A 81 1.52 10.94 -1.41
CA SER A 81 2.03 12.06 -2.21
C SER A 81 3.09 11.61 -3.20
N ALA A 82 4.03 10.78 -2.76
CA ALA A 82 5.11 10.30 -3.62
C ALA A 82 4.61 9.44 -4.78
N LEU A 83 3.62 8.56 -4.54
CA LEU A 83 2.99 7.74 -5.59
C LEU A 83 2.22 8.59 -6.61
N ALA A 84 1.52 9.63 -6.16
CA ALA A 84 0.73 10.49 -7.06
C ALA A 84 1.60 11.43 -7.91
N GLU A 85 2.78 11.80 -7.41
CA GLU A 85 3.70 12.74 -8.07
C GLU A 85 4.79 12.04 -8.90
N ALA A 86 5.01 10.75 -8.68
CA ALA A 86 6.00 9.97 -9.41
C ALA A 86 5.65 9.87 -10.90
N THR A 87 6.68 10.02 -11.75
CA THR A 87 6.56 9.72 -13.17
C THR A 87 6.49 8.22 -13.41
N HIS A 88 5.97 7.79 -14.56
CA HIS A 88 5.96 6.38 -14.93
C HIS A 88 7.36 5.75 -14.87
N SER A 89 8.38 6.46 -15.35
CA SER A 89 9.77 5.97 -15.26
C SER A 89 10.22 5.74 -13.81
N ARG A 90 9.84 6.65 -12.90
CA ARG A 90 10.18 6.54 -11.49
C ARG A 90 9.45 5.38 -10.81
N LEU A 91 8.19 5.14 -11.17
CA LEU A 91 7.41 4.00 -10.67
C LEU A 91 8.05 2.68 -11.13
N SER A 92 8.48 2.58 -12.40
CA SER A 92 9.17 1.39 -12.91
C SER A 92 10.54 1.18 -12.25
N ASP A 93 11.30 2.24 -11.97
CA ASP A 93 12.57 2.14 -11.23
C ASP A 93 12.35 1.61 -9.80
N VAL A 94 11.27 2.04 -9.15
CA VAL A 94 10.88 1.58 -7.81
C VAL A 94 10.43 0.13 -7.85
N ALA A 95 9.62 -0.26 -8.84
CA ALA A 95 9.20 -1.65 -9.03
C ALA A 95 10.42 -2.58 -9.21
N ALA A 96 11.40 -2.17 -10.02
CA ALA A 96 12.64 -2.93 -10.21
C ALA A 96 13.46 -3.04 -8.91
N SER A 97 13.61 -1.93 -8.18
CA SER A 97 14.35 -1.90 -6.90
C SER A 97 13.66 -2.75 -5.83
N TRP A 98 12.33 -2.68 -5.75
CA TRP A 98 11.52 -3.49 -4.85
C TRP A 98 11.60 -4.98 -5.18
N THR A 99 11.59 -5.33 -6.47
CA THR A 99 11.78 -6.71 -6.92
C THR A 99 13.12 -7.27 -6.46
N GLN A 100 14.19 -6.48 -6.56
CA GLN A 100 15.51 -6.89 -6.10
C GLN A 100 15.54 -7.09 -4.57
N LEU A 101 14.93 -6.17 -3.81
CA LEU A 101 14.84 -6.26 -2.36
C LEU A 101 14.13 -7.55 -1.93
N ARG A 102 13.02 -7.90 -2.59
CA ARG A 102 12.26 -9.13 -2.33
C ARG A 102 13.08 -10.38 -2.67
N ALA A 103 13.83 -10.34 -3.77
CA ALA A 103 14.73 -11.43 -4.12
C ALA A 103 15.86 -11.65 -3.10
N GLU A 104 16.35 -10.59 -2.45
CA GLU A 104 17.34 -10.67 -1.37
C GLU A 104 16.76 -11.36 -0.11
N ASP A 105 15.46 -11.20 0.14
CA ASP A 105 14.72 -11.90 1.21
C ASP A 105 14.23 -13.31 0.81
N GLY A 106 14.56 -13.75 -0.42
CA GLY A 106 14.21 -15.07 -0.94
C GLY A 106 12.83 -15.17 -1.59
N GLU A 107 12.13 -14.05 -1.76
CA GLU A 107 10.86 -13.95 -2.47
C GLU A 107 11.10 -13.63 -3.95
N VAL A 108 10.68 -14.52 -4.85
CA VAL A 108 10.79 -14.28 -6.30
C VAL A 108 9.47 -13.74 -6.81
N ILE A 109 9.44 -12.43 -7.06
CA ILE A 109 8.33 -11.74 -7.72
C ILE A 109 8.81 -11.28 -9.09
N ASP A 110 7.99 -11.46 -10.12
CA ASP A 110 8.32 -10.99 -11.47
C ASP A 110 8.32 -9.45 -11.52
N THR A 111 9.32 -8.86 -12.17
CA THR A 111 9.40 -7.40 -12.32
C THR A 111 8.23 -6.84 -13.12
N GLU A 112 7.67 -7.59 -14.07
CA GLU A 112 6.46 -7.16 -14.78
C GLU A 112 5.26 -7.07 -13.83
N ILE A 113 5.18 -7.97 -12.85
CA ILE A 113 4.11 -7.98 -11.85
C ILE A 113 4.29 -6.81 -10.88
N THR A 114 5.52 -6.53 -10.43
CA THR A 114 5.78 -5.39 -9.53
C THR A 114 5.52 -4.05 -10.19
N ASP A 115 5.81 -3.90 -11.49
CA ASP A 115 5.51 -2.67 -12.25
C ASP A 115 4.00 -2.43 -12.32
N VAL A 116 3.21 -3.48 -12.57
CA VAL A 116 1.74 -3.40 -12.54
C VAL A 116 1.23 -3.06 -11.14
N ILE A 117 1.75 -3.68 -10.09
CA ILE A 117 1.31 -3.41 -8.71
C ILE A 117 1.55 -1.94 -8.33
N VAL A 118 2.77 -1.45 -8.51
CA VAL A 118 3.16 -0.09 -8.14
C VAL A 118 2.45 0.94 -9.02
N GLY A 119 2.29 0.65 -10.31
CA GLY A 119 1.56 1.48 -11.27
C GLY A 119 0.07 1.60 -10.96
N ASP A 120 -0.61 0.48 -10.72
CA ASP A 120 -2.03 0.45 -10.39
C ASP A 120 -2.30 1.13 -9.03
N LEU A 121 -1.41 0.94 -8.06
CA LEU A 121 -1.50 1.63 -6.77
C LEU A 121 -1.33 3.16 -6.94
N ALA A 122 -0.36 3.60 -7.75
CA ALA A 122 -0.17 5.03 -8.04
C ALA A 122 -1.41 5.63 -8.73
N ALA A 123 -2.03 4.90 -9.65
CA ALA A 123 -3.28 5.30 -10.30
C ALA A 123 -4.44 5.39 -9.29
N LEU A 124 -4.56 4.40 -8.38
CA LEU A 124 -5.57 4.38 -7.32
C LEU A 124 -5.42 5.58 -6.38
N VAL A 125 -4.19 5.83 -5.90
CA VAL A 125 -3.85 6.96 -5.03
C VAL A 125 -4.13 8.29 -5.72
N THR A 126 -3.75 8.43 -6.98
CA THR A 126 -4.02 9.64 -7.77
C THR A 126 -5.52 9.91 -7.88
N SER A 127 -6.31 8.87 -8.14
CA SER A 127 -7.77 8.96 -8.21
C SER A 127 -8.41 9.31 -6.86
N ALA A 128 -7.94 8.68 -5.77
CA ALA A 128 -8.42 8.95 -4.42
C ALA A 128 -8.15 10.41 -4.00
N ARG A 129 -6.94 10.91 -4.24
CA ARG A 129 -6.57 12.31 -3.93
C ARG A 129 -7.44 13.33 -4.67
N ARG A 130 -7.77 13.09 -5.94
CA ARG A 130 -8.67 13.95 -6.72
C ARG A 130 -10.07 14.03 -6.10
N GLN A 131 -10.48 13.02 -5.35
CA GLN A 131 -11.76 12.93 -4.66
C GLN A 131 -11.67 13.35 -3.18
N ASN A 132 -10.51 13.82 -2.71
CA ASN A 132 -10.21 14.10 -1.30
C ASN A 132 -10.43 12.86 -0.40
N GLN A 133 -10.04 11.69 -0.91
CA GLN A 133 -10.11 10.41 -0.20
C GLN A 133 -8.71 9.85 0.03
N SER A 134 -8.62 8.87 0.92
CA SER A 134 -7.38 8.18 1.28
C SER A 134 -7.41 6.73 0.82
N VAL A 135 -6.23 6.14 0.64
CA VAL A 135 -6.07 4.72 0.29
C VAL A 135 -5.69 3.93 1.54
N TYR A 136 -6.34 2.78 1.68
CA TYR A 136 -6.19 1.83 2.77
C TYR A 136 -5.90 0.44 2.20
N CYS A 137 -5.36 -0.45 3.01
CA CYS A 137 -5.22 -1.86 2.68
C CYS A 137 -6.00 -2.70 3.68
N TRP A 138 -6.71 -3.70 3.17
CA TRP A 138 -7.37 -4.75 3.94
C TRP A 138 -6.67 -6.08 3.67
N VAL A 139 -6.34 -6.79 4.74
CA VAL A 139 -5.70 -8.11 4.72
C VAL A 139 -6.57 -9.07 5.53
N ALA A 140 -6.74 -10.28 5.02
CA ALA A 140 -7.47 -11.39 5.63
C ALA A 140 -6.98 -12.71 5.03
#